data_AF-A0A1Y5TAS3-F1
#
_entry.id   AF-A0A1Y5TAS3-F1
#
_cell.length_a   1.000
_cell.length_b   1.000
_cell.length_c   1.000
_cell.angle_alpha   90.00
_cell.angle_beta   90.00
_cell.angle_gamma   90.00
#
_symmetry.space_group_name_H-M   'P 1'
#
loop_
_entity.id
_entity.type
_entity.pdbx_description
1 polymer ?
#
loop_
_entity_poly.entity_id
_entity_poly.type
_entity_poly.pdbx_seq_one_letter_code
_entity_poly.pdbx_strand_id
1 'polypeptide(L)' 'MAVAFAWLLLIGTPLAILSFLTCFLVWMGQGRHDTWFTRACNRMMVPSGIAVFVCLFLTLRYF' A
#
# COMPACT_ATOMS: atom_id res chain seq x y z
N MET A 1 -14.88 -11.98 17.18
CA MET A 1 -14.61 -11.85 15.73
C MET A 1 -14.38 -10.40 15.30
N ALA A 2 -15.28 -9.46 15.64
CA ALA A 2 -15.13 -8.03 15.28
C ALA A 2 -13.83 -7.37 15.80
N VAL A 3 -13.41 -7.67 17.04
CA VAL A 3 -12.21 -7.06 17.66
C VAL A 3 -10.93 -7.42 16.90
N ALA A 4 -10.76 -8.69 16.51
CA ALA A 4 -9.59 -9.13 15.73
C ALA A 4 -9.52 -8.46 14.35
N PHE A 5 -10.68 -8.23 13.72
CA PHE A 5 -10.78 -7.53 12.44
C PHE A 5 -10.42 -6.05 12.57
N ALA A 6 -10.84 -5.40 13.67
CA ALA A 6 -10.46 -4.01 13.96
C ALA A 6 -8.95 -3.87 14.17
N TRP A 7 -8.30 -4.79 14.89
CA TRP A 7 -6.84 -4.79 15.06
C TRP A 7 -6.09 -5.01 13.74
N LEU A 8 -6.58 -5.91 12.88
CA LEU A 8 -6.02 -6.13 11.55
C LEU A 8 -6.12 -4.89 10.66
N LEU A 9 -7.24 -4.16 10.69
CA LEU A 9 -7.38 -2.91 9.95
C LEU A 9 -6.50 -1.80 10.55
N LEU A 10 -6.42 -1.70 11.87
CA LEU A 10 -5.64 -0.66 12.54
C LEU A 10 -4.14 -0.77 12.25
N ILE A 11 -3.61 -1.98 12.13
CA ILE A 11 -2.18 -2.22 11.81
C ILE A 11 -1.96 -2.38 10.30
N GLY A 12 -2.88 -3.03 9.60
CA GLY A 12 -2.75 -3.34 8.16
C GLY A 12 -2.87 -2.11 7.28
N THR A 13 -3.77 -1.18 7.61
CA THR A 13 -3.98 0.05 6.82
C THR A 13 -2.73 0.95 6.78
N PRO A 14 -2.06 1.29 7.90
CA PRO A 14 -0.84 2.10 7.84
C PRO A 14 0.31 1.38 7.14
N LEU A 15 0.44 0.06 7.28
CA LEU A 15 1.44 -0.72 6.55
C LEU A 15 1.19 -0.69 5.04
N ALA A 16 -0.06 -0.85 4.60
CA ALA A 16 -0.43 -0.74 3.19
C ALA A 16 -0.12 0.66 2.65
N ILE A 17 -0.47 1.72 3.39
CA ILE A 17 -0.20 3.11 3.01
C ILE A 17 1.32 3.38 2.93
N LEU A 18 2.10 2.91 3.90
CA LEU A 18 3.56 3.07 3.89
C LEU A 18 4.20 2.35 2.69
N SER A 19 3.76 1.12 2.39
CA SER A 19 4.27 0.38 1.23
C SER A 19 3.92 1.09 -0.09
N PHE A 20 2.69 1.61 -0.21
CA PHE A 20 2.25 2.37 -1.37
C PHE A 20 3.04 3.69 -1.52
N LEU A 21 3.15 4.48 -0.45
CA LEU A 21 3.93 5.72 -0.45
C LEU A 21 5.39 5.48 -0.82
N THR A 22 6.00 4.42 -0.29
CA THR A 22 7.37 4.04 -0.63
C THR A 22 7.50 3.72 -2.12
N CYS A 23 6.60 2.89 -2.66
CA CYS A 23 6.60 2.57 -4.10
C CYS A 23 6.34 3.80 -4.96
N PHE A 24 5.43 4.68 -4.53
CA PHE A 24 5.07 5.92 -5.22
C PHE A 24 6.22 6.94 -5.24
N LEU A 25 6.91 7.14 -4.11
CA LEU A 25 8.08 8.02 -4.02
C LEU A 25 9.23 7.48 -4.86
N VAL A 26 9.46 6.16 -4.83
CA VAL A 26 10.46 5.51 -5.67
C VAL A 26 10.10 5.63 -7.14
N TRP A 27 8.81 5.58 -7.51
CA TRP A 27 8.34 5.79 -8.87
C TRP A 27 8.46 7.25 -9.34
N MET A 28 8.13 8.23 -8.49
CA MET A 28 8.31 9.65 -8.83
C MET A 28 9.79 10.08 -8.86
N GLY A 29 10.62 9.48 -8.02
CA GLY A 29 12.07 9.73 -7.96
C GLY A 29 12.88 8.95 -9.00
N GLN A 30 12.26 8.03 -9.75
CA GLN A 30 12.87 7.33 -10.87
C GLN A 30 13.10 8.32 -12.02
N GLY A 31 14.28 8.93 -12.03
CA GLY A 31 14.80 9.62 -13.21
C GLY A 31 15.15 8.63 -14.33
N ARG A 32 16.30 8.82 -14.99
CA ARG A 32 16.75 7.94 -16.09
C ARG A 32 17.36 6.59 -15.65
N HIS A 33 17.51 6.36 -14.34
CA HIS A 33 18.16 5.15 -13.83
C HIS A 33 17.13 4.08 -13.48
N ASP A 34 17.10 3.01 -14.30
CA ASP A 34 16.29 1.83 -14.05
C ASP A 34 17.14 0.72 -13.41
N THR A 35 16.95 0.53 -12.10
CA THR A 35 17.56 -0.54 -11.31
C THR A 35 16.62 -1.72 -11.14
N TRP A 36 17.09 -2.83 -10.56
CA TRP A 36 16.22 -3.96 -10.24
C TRP A 36 15.17 -3.59 -9.16
N PHE A 37 15.53 -2.69 -8.24
CA PHE A 37 14.68 -2.21 -7.15
C PHE A 37 13.52 -1.33 -7.66
N THR A 38 13.79 -0.46 -8.64
CA THR A 38 12.80 0.40 -9.27
C THR A 38 11.76 -0.40 -10.06
N ARG A 39 12.19 -1.43 -10.78
CA ARG A 39 11.29 -2.39 -11.45
C ARG A 39 10.41 -3.17 -10.46
N ALA A 40 10.95 -3.57 -9.31
CA ALA A 40 10.18 -4.22 -8.26
C ALA A 40 9.11 -3.27 -7.68
N CYS A 41 9.49 -2.02 -7.34
CA CYS A 41 8.54 -1.01 -6.87
C CYS A 41 7.45 -0.69 -7.89
N ASN A 42 7.81 -0.58 -9.18
CA ASN A 42 6.85 -0.28 -10.24
C ASN A 42 5.81 -1.41 -10.41
N ARG A 43 6.22 -2.69 -10.30
CA ARG A 43 5.29 -3.83 -10.27
C ARG A 43 4.44 -3.87 -9.00
N MET A 44 4.99 -3.43 -7.87
CA MET A 44 4.31 -3.41 -6.57
C MET A 44 3.39 -2.19 -6.38
N MET A 45 3.52 -1.14 -7.20
CA MET A 45 2.76 0.11 -7.06
C MET A 45 1.25 -0.07 -7.29
N VAL A 46 0.87 -0.83 -8.33
CA VAL A 46 -0.54 -1.17 -8.59
C VAL A 46 -1.16 -2.03 -7.48
N PRO A 47 -0.57 -3.18 -7.08
CA PRO A 47 -1.15 -4.01 -6.04
C PRO A 47 -1.14 -3.34 -4.66
N SER A 48 -0.13 -2.52 -4.33
CA SER A 48 -0.15 -1.76 -3.08
C SER A 48 -1.24 -0.69 -3.08
N GLY A 49 -1.47 0.00 -4.20
CA GLY A 49 -2.60 0.92 -4.35
C GLY A 49 -3.95 0.22 -4.17
N ILE A 50 -4.15 -0.94 -4.80
CA ILE A 50 -5.36 -1.76 -4.64
C ILE A 50 -5.54 -2.18 -3.18
N ALA A 51 -4.47 -2.62 -2.51
CA ALA A 51 -4.52 -2.99 -1.09
C ALA A 51 -4.96 -1.82 -0.20
N VAL A 52 -4.43 -0.61 -0.46
CA VAL A 52 -4.86 0.60 0.25
C VAL A 52 -6.35 0.87 0.03
N PHE A 53 -6.83 0.84 -1.21
CA PHE A 53 -8.25 1.05 -1.52
C PHE A 53 -9.16 0.01 -0.86
N VAL A 54 -8.75 -1.27 -0.84
CA VAL A 54 -9.49 -2.34 -0.17
C VAL A 54 -9.52 -2.10 1.35
N CYS A 55 -8.39 -1.76 1.98
CA CYS A 55 -8.36 -1.43 3.40
C CYS A 55 -9.25 -0.22 3.72
N LEU A 56 -9.24 0.80 2.87
CA LEU A 56 -10.07 2.01 3.03
C LEU A 56 -11.56 1.68 2.89
N PHE A 57 -11.93 0.89 1.89
CA PHE A 57 -13.31 0.46 1.67
C PHE A 57 -13.82 -0.40 2.83
N LEU A 58 -13.00 -1.35 3.31
CA LEU A 58 -13.33 -2.15 4.48
C LEU A 58 -13.48 -1.27 5.71
N THR A 59 -12.58 -0.31 5.92
CA THR A 59 -12.68 0.62 7.06
C THR A 59 -13.97 1.43 6.99
N LEU A 60 -14.31 2.03 5.84
CA LEU A 60 -15.56 2.79 5.65
C LEU A 60 -16.83 1.94 5.76
N ARG A 61 -16.74 0.63 5.45
CA ARG A 61 -17.90 -0.27 5.48
C ARG A 61 -18.18 -0.81 6.88
N TYR A 62 -17.13 -1.01 7.67
CA TYR A 62 -17.18 -1.67 8.98
C TYR A 62 -17.09 -0.71 10.18
N PHE A 63 -16.71 0.56 9.96
CA PHE A 63 -16.73 1.65 10.94
C PHE A 63 -17.70 2.75 10.46
#